data_AF-A0A433IB99-F1
#
_entry.id   AF-A0A433IB99-F1
#
_cell.length_a   1.000
_cell.length_b   1.000
_cell.length_c   1.000
_cell.angle_alpha   90.00
_cell.angle_beta   90.00
_cell.angle_gamma   90.00
#
_symmetry.space_group_name_H-M   'P 1'
#
loop_
_entity.id
_entity.type
_entity.pdbx_description
1 polymer ?
#
loop_
_entity_poly.entity_id
_entity_poly.type
_entity_poly.pdbx_seq_one_letter_code
_entity_poly.pdbx_strand_id
1 'polypeptide(L)'
;MDITDLIAPERIVCDSEVASKKRVIEVLSELLATGQPDLSARPIFDSLIGRERLGSTGLGHGVALPHGRFSQSQRAIGAFIKLKKGVDFDAIDRQPVDLVFGLLVPDHYTDEHLKILAHMAEMFSDRAFCQQLRETDSDLLLFERLRDWKPATLSLP
;
A
#
# COMPACT_ATOMS: atom_id res chain seq x y z
N MET A 1 -14.18 6.41 -4.45
CA MET A 1 -13.59 6.44 -3.10
C MET A 1 -12.53 7.51 -3.11
N ASP A 2 -12.39 8.28 -2.04
CA ASP A 2 -11.27 9.20 -1.88
C ASP A 2 -10.14 8.45 -1.15
N ILE A 3 -8.92 8.46 -1.67
CA ILE A 3 -7.80 7.77 -1.02
C ILE A 3 -7.42 8.43 0.32
N THR A 4 -7.78 9.70 0.51
CA THR A 4 -7.54 10.42 1.78
C THR A 4 -8.40 9.89 2.93
N ASP A 5 -9.43 9.09 2.64
CA ASP A 5 -10.16 8.33 3.66
C ASP A 5 -9.31 7.20 4.26
N LEU A 6 -8.27 6.75 3.54
CA LEU A 6 -7.40 5.63 3.91
C LEU A 6 -6.04 6.11 4.44
N ILE A 7 -5.39 7.03 3.73
CA ILE A 7 -4.00 7.43 3.97
C ILE A 7 -3.90 8.87 4.49
N ALA A 8 -2.87 9.14 5.28
CA ALA A 8 -2.53 10.46 5.77
C ALA A 8 -1.03 10.74 5.54
N PRO A 9 -0.59 12.02 5.51
CA PRO A 9 0.80 12.38 5.22
C PRO A 9 1.83 11.66 6.10
N GLU A 10 1.52 11.45 7.38
CA GLU A 10 2.40 10.79 8.35
C GLU A 10 2.54 9.26 8.16
N ARG A 11 1.81 8.67 7.22
CA ARG A 11 1.87 7.24 6.87
C ARG A 11 2.50 6.99 5.49
N ILE A 12 3.33 7.93 5.04
CA ILE A 12 4.04 7.88 3.77
C ILE A 12 5.54 7.97 4.04
N VAL A 13 6.31 7.13 3.35
CA VAL A 13 7.77 7.18 3.38
C VAL A 13 8.33 7.10 1.97
N CYS A 14 9.11 8.11 1.61
CA CYS A 14 9.89 8.21 0.39
C CYS A 14 11.30 7.65 0.60
N ASP A 15 11.82 6.99 -0.42
CA ASP A 15 13.21 6.49 -0.51
C ASP A 15 13.65 5.64 0.70
N SER A 16 12.76 4.77 1.19
CA SER A 16 13.08 3.85 2.27
C SER A 16 14.19 2.88 1.85
N GLU A 17 15.21 2.74 2.70
CA GLU A 17 16.37 1.87 2.49
C GLU A 17 16.19 0.50 3.18
N VAL A 18 15.10 -0.19 2.88
CA VAL A 18 14.86 -1.57 3.36
C VAL A 18 15.25 -2.60 2.31
N ALA A 19 15.82 -3.72 2.75
CA ALA A 19 16.47 -4.69 1.87
C ALA A 19 15.77 -6.06 1.76
N SER A 20 14.59 -6.23 2.36
CA SER A 20 13.84 -7.50 2.27
C SER A 20 12.34 -7.29 2.38
N LYS A 21 11.56 -8.21 1.79
CA LYS A 21 10.10 -8.29 1.93
C LYS A 21 9.64 -8.20 3.39
N LYS A 22 10.26 -8.98 4.29
CA LYS A 22 9.89 -8.99 5.70
C LYS A 22 10.07 -7.60 6.32
N ARG A 23 11.20 -6.94 6.05
CA ARG A 23 11.48 -5.61 6.61
C ARG A 23 10.55 -4.54 6.03
N VAL A 24 10.17 -4.65 4.75
CA VAL A 24 9.12 -3.80 4.15
C VAL A 24 7.81 -3.95 4.95
N ILE A 25 7.36 -5.18 5.22
CA ILE A 25 6.12 -5.42 5.96
C ILE A 25 6.21 -4.93 7.42
N GLU A 26 7.37 -5.04 8.06
CA GLU A 26 7.61 -4.47 9.40
C GLU A 26 7.44 -2.94 9.41
N VAL A 27 8.14 -2.22 8.51
CA VAL A 27 8.02 -0.76 8.39
C VAL A 27 6.60 -0.34 8.03
N LEU A 28 5.95 -1.08 7.13
CA LEU A 28 4.58 -0.83 6.74
C LEU A 28 3.62 -0.96 7.94
N SER A 29 3.87 -1.93 8.81
CA SER A 29 3.08 -2.14 10.03
C SER A 29 3.27 -1.03 11.05
N GLU A 30 4.50 -0.50 11.17
CA GLU A 30 4.81 0.67 11.99
C GLU A 30 4.05 1.91 11.46
N LEU A 31 4.07 2.15 10.15
CA LEU A 31 3.35 3.26 9.52
C LEU A 31 1.83 3.14 9.70
N LEU A 32 1.26 1.95 9.54
CA LEU A 32 -0.18 1.72 9.72
C LEU A 32 -0.64 1.97 11.16
N ALA A 33 0.23 1.82 12.16
CA ALA A 33 -0.05 2.17 13.55
C ALA A 33 0.07 3.68 13.83
N THR A 34 0.78 4.44 13.00
CA THR A 34 0.98 5.88 13.19
C THR A 34 -0.36 6.64 13.17
N GLY A 35 -0.59 7.44 14.21
CA GLY A 35 -1.83 8.20 14.39
C GLY A 35 -3.02 7.35 14.86
N GLN A 36 -2.79 6.09 15.26
CA GLN A 36 -3.82 5.17 15.75
C GLN A 36 -3.51 4.75 17.20
N PRO A 37 -4.00 5.46 18.23
CA PRO A 37 -3.62 5.23 19.63
C PRO A 37 -3.87 3.80 20.14
N ASP A 38 -4.91 3.15 19.61
CA ASP A 38 -5.34 1.82 20.05
C ASP A 38 -4.68 0.68 19.25
N LEU A 39 -3.85 1.00 18.25
CA LEU A 39 -3.21 0.01 17.40
C LEU A 39 -1.72 -0.09 17.67
N SER A 40 -1.19 -1.31 17.54
CA SER A 40 0.24 -1.58 17.66
C SER A 40 0.75 -2.29 16.42
N ALA A 41 2.00 -2.01 16.06
CA ALA A 41 2.61 -2.54 14.83
C ALA A 41 2.68 -4.08 14.81
N ARG A 42 2.77 -4.74 15.97
CA ARG A 42 2.99 -6.19 16.03
C ARG A 42 1.79 -7.01 15.54
N PRO A 43 0.56 -6.82 16.06
CA PRO A 43 -0.63 -7.48 15.52
C PRO A 43 -0.88 -7.15 14.04
N ILE A 44 -0.57 -5.91 13.62
CA ILE A 44 -0.66 -5.50 12.21
C ILE A 44 0.29 -6.33 11.35
N PHE A 45 1.56 -6.43 11.76
CA PHE A 45 2.57 -7.25 11.09
C PHE A 45 2.13 -8.70 10.98
N ASP A 46 1.64 -9.29 12.07
CA ASP A 46 1.18 -10.68 12.09
C ASP A 46 0.01 -10.91 11.12
N SER A 47 -0.89 -9.93 10.98
CA SER A 47 -1.98 -9.96 9.98
C SER A 47 -1.45 -9.90 8.54
N LEU A 48 -0.61 -8.91 8.23
CA LEU A 48 -0.05 -8.71 6.89
C LEU A 48 0.81 -9.89 6.45
N ILE A 49 1.73 -10.36 7.30
CA ILE A 49 2.59 -11.50 6.98
C ILE A 49 1.80 -12.81 6.90
N GLY A 50 0.75 -12.95 7.70
CA GLY A 50 -0.19 -14.07 7.63
C GLY A 50 -0.85 -14.16 6.26
N ARG A 51 -1.35 -13.02 5.73
CA ARG A 51 -1.91 -12.94 4.39
C ARG A 51 -0.88 -13.19 3.30
N GLU A 52 0.30 -12.60 3.40
CA GLU A 52 1.38 -12.73 2.41
C GLU A 52 1.83 -14.19 2.24
N ARG A 53 1.81 -15.00 3.30
CA ARG A 53 2.13 -16.45 3.25
C ARG A 53 1.15 -17.29 2.43
N LEU A 54 -0.08 -16.82 2.23
CA LEU A 54 -1.06 -17.52 1.38
C LEU A 54 -0.76 -17.35 -0.11
N GLY A 55 0.08 -16.37 -0.45
CA GLY A 55 0.45 -16.01 -1.80
C GLY A 55 0.83 -14.54 -1.86
N SER A 56 1.90 -14.24 -2.58
CA SER A 56 2.44 -12.89 -2.73
C SER A 56 1.37 -11.88 -3.09
N THR A 57 1.40 -10.71 -2.45
CA THR A 57 0.59 -9.55 -2.82
C THR A 57 1.29 -8.64 -3.83
N GLY A 58 2.39 -9.09 -4.44
CA GLY A 58 3.03 -8.39 -5.56
C GLY A 58 2.18 -8.44 -6.82
N LEU A 59 1.77 -7.28 -7.33
CA LEU A 59 0.96 -7.16 -8.55
C LEU A 59 1.80 -7.29 -9.84
N GLY A 60 3.12 -7.19 -9.71
CA GLY A 60 4.04 -7.01 -10.82
C GLY A 60 4.32 -5.53 -11.10
N HIS A 61 5.18 -5.27 -12.09
CA HIS A 61 5.59 -3.91 -12.49
C HIS A 61 6.13 -3.06 -11.33
N GLY A 62 6.80 -3.71 -10.38
CA GLY A 62 7.37 -3.06 -9.21
C GLY A 62 6.38 -2.68 -8.10
N VAL A 63 5.14 -3.17 -8.13
CA VAL A 63 4.10 -2.82 -7.15
C VAL A 63 3.73 -4.01 -6.26
N ALA A 64 3.51 -3.76 -4.97
CA ALA A 64 2.82 -4.69 -4.06
C ALA A 64 1.71 -4.00 -3.26
N LEU A 65 0.66 -4.77 -2.96
CA LEU A 65 -0.46 -4.36 -2.09
C LEU A 65 -0.61 -5.25 -0.84
N PRO A 66 0.34 -5.26 0.12
CA PRO A 66 0.18 -6.03 1.35
C PRO A 66 -1.08 -5.59 2.10
N HIS A 67 -1.97 -6.53 2.37
CA HIS A 67 -3.25 -6.23 3.03
C HIS A 67 -3.58 -7.26 4.10
N GLY A 68 -4.36 -6.86 5.09
CA GLY A 68 -4.70 -7.71 6.22
C GLY A 68 -6.05 -7.37 6.82
N ARG A 69 -6.76 -8.40 7.28
CA ARG A 69 -7.95 -8.24 8.12
C ARG A 69 -7.52 -7.89 9.54
N PHE A 70 -8.21 -6.94 10.18
CA PHE A 70 -7.80 -6.44 11.47
C PHE A 70 -8.99 -6.01 12.34
N SER A 71 -9.29 -6.83 13.35
CA SER A 71 -10.43 -6.66 14.26
C SER A 71 -10.40 -5.39 15.11
N GLN A 72 -9.20 -4.88 15.40
CA GLN A 72 -9.01 -3.72 16.29
C GLN A 72 -9.25 -2.38 15.58
N SER A 73 -9.40 -2.37 14.25
CA SER A 73 -9.72 -1.16 13.50
C SER A 73 -11.21 -1.07 13.16
N GLN A 74 -11.78 0.13 13.29
CA GLN A 74 -13.17 0.42 12.89
C GLN A 74 -13.29 0.90 11.43
N ARG A 75 -12.18 1.31 10.82
CA ARG A 75 -12.12 1.79 9.43
C ARG A 75 -10.93 1.18 8.69
N ALA A 76 -10.98 1.20 7.37
CA ALA A 76 -9.79 0.86 6.59
C ALA A 76 -8.69 1.92 6.78
N ILE A 77 -7.43 1.48 6.83
CA ILE A 77 -6.26 2.34 7.06
C ILE A 77 -5.20 1.97 6.04
N GLY A 78 -4.67 2.97 5.36
CA GLY A 78 -3.62 2.85 4.36
C GLY A 78 -2.29 3.45 4.81
N ALA A 79 -1.20 2.92 4.27
CA ALA A 79 0.16 3.47 4.35
C ALA A 79 0.89 3.21 3.03
N PHE A 80 1.85 4.06 2.67
CA PHE A 80 2.59 3.93 1.41
C PHE A 80 4.10 4.06 1.63
N ILE A 81 4.85 3.22 0.94
CA ILE A 81 6.31 3.25 0.94
C ILE A 81 6.79 3.24 -0.51
N LYS A 82 7.63 4.22 -0.86
CA LYS A 82 8.49 4.18 -2.03
C LYS A 82 9.89 3.74 -1.59
N LEU A 83 10.38 2.62 -2.11
CA LEU A 83 11.72 2.12 -1.82
C LEU A 83 12.73 2.81 -2.72
N LYS A 84 13.91 3.12 -2.17
CA LYS A 84 15.03 3.63 -2.96
C LYS A 84 15.59 2.58 -3.92
N LYS A 85 15.53 1.31 -3.51
CA LYS A 85 15.91 0.15 -4.32
C LYS A 85 14.84 -0.92 -4.15
N GLY A 86 14.33 -1.44 -5.26
CA GLY A 86 13.33 -2.49 -5.21
C GLY A 86 13.85 -3.77 -4.52
N VAL A 87 12.96 -4.47 -3.85
CA VAL A 87 13.23 -5.72 -3.15
C VAL A 87 12.57 -6.91 -3.84
N ASP A 88 13.15 -8.09 -3.70
CA ASP A 88 12.45 -9.31 -4.08
C ASP A 88 11.21 -9.47 -3.19
N PHE A 89 10.04 -9.45 -3.85
CA PHE A 89 8.74 -9.56 -3.22
C PHE A 89 7.97 -10.79 -3.73
N ASP A 90 8.62 -11.77 -4.36
CA ASP A 90 7.96 -12.90 -5.02
C ASP A 90 6.80 -12.45 -5.94
N ALA A 91 6.97 -11.31 -6.63
CA ALA A 91 5.94 -10.78 -7.52
C ALA A 91 5.70 -11.74 -8.69
N ILE A 92 4.49 -11.72 -9.26
CA ILE A 92 4.09 -12.67 -10.32
C ILE A 92 4.98 -12.62 -11.57
N ASP A 93 5.53 -11.44 -11.88
CA ASP A 93 6.44 -11.20 -12.99
C ASP A 93 7.92 -11.29 -12.62
N ARG A 94 8.22 -11.64 -11.35
CA ARG A 94 9.55 -11.73 -10.75
C ARG A 94 10.35 -10.43 -10.77
N GLN A 95 9.70 -9.29 -11.00
CA GLN A 95 10.36 -7.99 -10.90
C GLN A 95 10.47 -7.57 -9.43
N PRO A 96 11.55 -6.86 -9.05
CA PRO A 96 11.66 -6.30 -7.72
C PRO A 96 10.59 -5.23 -7.50
N VAL A 97 10.01 -5.18 -6.30
CA VAL A 97 8.99 -4.22 -5.91
C VAL A 97 9.63 -3.00 -5.27
N ASP A 98 9.24 -1.81 -5.72
CA ASP A 98 9.69 -0.52 -5.20
C ASP A 98 8.53 0.38 -4.73
N LEU A 99 7.29 0.13 -5.16
CA LEU A 99 6.10 0.84 -4.68
C LEU A 99 5.24 -0.13 -3.85
N VAL A 100 4.97 0.23 -2.59
CA VAL A 100 4.24 -0.63 -1.66
C VAL A 100 3.13 0.15 -1.00
N PHE A 101 1.88 -0.27 -1.20
CA PHE A 101 0.73 0.29 -0.50
C PHE A 101 0.14 -0.76 0.45
N GLY A 102 0.22 -0.48 1.75
CA GLY A 102 -0.31 -1.33 2.80
C GLY A 102 -1.75 -0.99 3.14
N LEU A 103 -2.57 -2.01 3.41
CA LEU A 103 -3.97 -1.81 3.76
C LEU A 103 -4.40 -2.70 4.94
N LEU A 104 -4.90 -2.06 6.01
CA LEU A 104 -5.66 -2.75 7.05
C LEU A 104 -7.14 -2.57 6.80
N VAL A 105 -7.89 -3.65 6.93
CA VAL A 105 -9.32 -3.66 6.69
C VAL A 105 -10.04 -4.27 7.88
N PRO A 106 -11.07 -3.62 8.43
CA PRO A 106 -11.88 -4.19 9.50
C PRO A 106 -12.50 -5.54 9.13
N ASP A 107 -12.74 -6.38 10.13
CA ASP A 107 -13.37 -7.70 9.91
C ASP A 107 -14.81 -7.59 9.40
N HIS A 108 -15.52 -6.53 9.81
CA HIS A 108 -16.92 -6.32 9.42
C HIS A 108 -17.09 -5.83 7.98
N TYR A 109 -16.00 -5.43 7.29
CA TYR A 109 -16.07 -5.07 5.87
C TYR A 109 -16.22 -6.35 5.05
N THR A 110 -17.32 -6.48 4.33
CA THR A 110 -17.54 -7.64 3.47
C THR A 110 -17.06 -7.29 2.08
N ASP A 111 -17.96 -6.76 1.25
CA ASP A 111 -17.69 -6.35 -0.12
C ASP A 111 -16.86 -5.06 -0.20
N GLU A 112 -16.90 -4.22 0.84
CA GLU A 112 -16.14 -2.96 0.92
C GLU A 112 -14.65 -3.20 0.76
N HIS A 113 -14.13 -4.29 1.34
CA HIS A 113 -12.74 -4.68 1.21
C HIS A 113 -12.33 -4.86 -0.25
N LEU A 114 -13.13 -5.62 -1.02
CA LEU A 114 -12.83 -5.92 -2.41
C LEU A 114 -12.91 -4.66 -3.28
N LYS A 115 -13.83 -3.74 -2.97
CA LYS A 115 -13.93 -2.44 -3.65
C LYS A 115 -12.69 -1.58 -3.40
N ILE A 116 -12.18 -1.55 -2.17
CA ILE A 116 -10.94 -0.84 -1.83
C ILE A 116 -9.75 -1.44 -2.59
N LEU A 117 -9.59 -2.77 -2.54
CA LEU A 117 -8.50 -3.46 -3.24
C LEU A 117 -8.56 -3.25 -4.76
N ALA A 118 -9.75 -3.34 -5.36
CA ALA A 118 -9.92 -3.11 -6.79
C ALA A 118 -9.51 -1.68 -7.18
N HIS A 119 -9.89 -0.69 -6.37
CA HIS A 119 -9.50 0.70 -6.61
C HIS A 119 -7.98 0.92 -6.49
N MET A 120 -7.33 0.30 -5.48
CA MET A 120 -5.88 0.37 -5.36
C MET A 120 -5.19 -0.33 -6.53
N ALA A 121 -5.67 -1.51 -6.93
CA ALA A 121 -5.11 -2.24 -8.07
C ALA A 121 -5.26 -1.45 -9.38
N GLU A 122 -6.40 -0.78 -9.60
CA GLU A 122 -6.62 0.12 -10.73
C GLU A 122 -5.61 1.28 -10.72
N MET A 123 -5.51 1.98 -9.59
CA MET A 123 -4.57 3.10 -9.42
C MET A 123 -3.13 2.70 -9.74
N PHE A 124 -2.65 1.58 -9.18
CA PHE A 124 -1.29 1.13 -9.40
C PHE A 124 -1.09 0.32 -10.69
N SER A 125 -2.14 0.09 -11.47
CA SER A 125 -2.01 -0.42 -12.84
C SER A 125 -1.70 0.69 -13.85
N ASP A 126 -1.95 1.95 -13.49
CA ASP A 126 -1.59 3.12 -14.28
C ASP A 126 -0.06 3.29 -14.26
N ARG A 127 0.57 2.92 -15.38
CA ARG A 127 2.03 2.98 -15.55
C ARG A 127 2.58 4.40 -15.50
N ALA A 128 1.84 5.37 -16.05
CA ALA A 128 2.27 6.76 -16.05
C ALA A 128 2.25 7.31 -14.61
N PHE A 129 1.20 6.99 -13.86
CA PHE A 129 1.11 7.34 -12.46
C PHE A 129 2.21 6.68 -11.61
N CYS A 130 2.45 5.38 -11.77
CA CYS A 130 3.53 4.70 -11.05
C CYS A 130 4.90 5.29 -11.35
N GLN A 131 5.15 5.71 -12.60
CA GLN A 131 6.38 6.39 -12.97
C GLN A 131 6.52 7.75 -12.27
N GLN A 132 5.44 8.54 -12.19
CA GLN A 132 5.44 9.80 -11.44
C GLN A 132 5.75 9.60 -9.96
N LEU A 133 5.22 8.54 -9.33
CA LEU A 133 5.55 8.21 -7.95
C LEU A 133 7.04 7.88 -7.78
N ARG A 134 7.64 7.14 -8.72
CA ARG A 134 9.08 6.81 -8.69
C ARG A 134 9.98 8.05 -8.78
N GLU A 135 9.58 9.01 -9.60
CA GLU A 135 10.30 10.27 -9.83
C GLU A 135 10.13 11.29 -8.69
N THR A 136 9.20 11.05 -7.76
CA THR A 136 8.92 11.95 -6.65
C THR A 136 9.85 11.67 -5.47
N ASP A 137 10.48 12.70 -4.89
CA ASP A 137 11.55 12.60 -3.88
C ASP A 137 11.15 13.14 -2.49
N SER A 138 9.84 13.21 -2.19
CA SER A 138 9.32 13.77 -0.95
C SER A 138 8.05 13.06 -0.50
N ASP A 139 7.94 12.79 0.81
CA ASP A 139 6.75 12.21 1.45
C ASP A 139 5.48 13.03 1.16
N LEU A 140 5.59 14.36 1.26
CA LEU A 140 4.48 15.27 1.01
C LEU A 140 4.05 15.24 -0.45
N LEU A 141 5.01 15.27 -1.38
CA LEU A 141 4.69 15.21 -2.81
C LEU A 141 4.10 13.85 -3.18
N LEU A 142 4.56 12.74 -2.59
CA LEU A 142 3.94 11.42 -2.77
C LEU A 142 2.49 11.41 -2.29
N PHE A 143 2.21 12.02 -1.13
CA PHE A 143 0.84 12.18 -0.63
C PHE A 143 -0.04 12.95 -1.62
N GLU A 144 0.45 14.09 -2.11
CA GLU A 144 -0.28 14.92 -3.07
C GLU A 144 -0.56 14.16 -4.36
N ARG A 145 0.41 13.42 -4.89
CA ARG A 145 0.22 12.58 -6.09
C ARG A 145 -0.83 11.49 -5.88
N LEU A 146 -0.79 10.79 -4.76
CA LEU A 146 -1.81 9.79 -4.40
C LEU A 146 -3.20 10.41 -4.32
N ARG A 147 -3.34 11.53 -3.60
CA ARG A 147 -4.61 12.28 -3.46
C ARG A 147 -5.17 12.74 -4.80
N ASP A 148 -4.29 13.24 -5.67
CA ASP A 148 -4.69 13.91 -6.90
C ASP A 148 -4.86 12.94 -8.08
N TRP A 149 -4.53 11.65 -7.91
CA TRP A 149 -4.80 10.63 -8.92
C TRP A 149 -6.28 10.57 -9.28
N LYS A 150 -6.54 10.46 -10.59
CA LYS A 150 -7.86 10.21 -11.14
C LYS A 150 -7.74 9.02 -12.08
N PRO A 151 -8.72 8.10 -12.09
CA PRO A 151 -8.79 7.10 -13.13
C PRO A 151 -8.73 7.80 -14.48
N ALA A 152 -7.92 7.28 -15.41
CA ALA A 152 -8.04 7.69 -16.78
C ALA A 152 -9.50 7.46 -17.16
N THR A 153 -10.25 8.54 -17.43
CA THR A 153 -11.60 8.42 -17.96
C THR A 153 -11.51 7.47 -19.13
N LEU A 154 -12.22 6.33 -19.04
CA LEU A 154 -12.55 5.55 -20.21
C LEU A 154 -13.26 6.53 -21.15
N SER A 155 -12.50 7.07 -22.10
CA SER A 155 -13.05 7.61 -23.34
C SER A 155 -13.71 6.41 -24.01
N LEU A 156 -14.94 6.09 -23.59
CA LEU A 156 -15.80 5.25 -24.38
C LEU A 156 -15.98 6.00 -25.71
N PRO A 157 -15.65 5.36 -26.85
CA PRO A 157 -15.93 5.95 -28.15
C PRO A 157 -17.43 6.20 -28.34
#